data_AF-A0AA40EBV1-F1
#
_entry.id   AF-A0AA40EBV1-F1
#
_cell.length_a   1.000
_cell.length_b   1.000
_cell.length_c   1.000
_cell.angle_alpha   90.00
_cell.angle_beta   90.00
_cell.angle_gamma   90.00
#
_symmetry.space_group_name_H-M   'P 1'
#
loop_
_entity.id
_entity.type
_entity.pdbx_description
1 polymer ?
#
loop_
_entity_poly.entity_id
_entity_poly.type
_entity_poly.pdbx_seq_one_letter_code
_entity_poly.pdbx_strand_id
1 'polypeptide(L)'
;MASHLVSPTAPLAASVLDEIANGGALNEISNSPGAVRRFIFHNGLRDEATGKLGRPLIFSIYQTGRYGPQNGFRLVFVHQGFLITGATKSQGDAEDVIDSVESVIPQGHMEVVILGEAPPRIEDPVDGCSAESEGRD
;
A
#
# COMPACT_ATOMS: atom_id res chain seq x y z
N MET A 1 27.30 9.62 6.39
CA MET A 1 25.87 9.27 6.27
C MET A 1 25.79 7.89 5.67
N ALA A 2 25.05 6.97 6.29
CA ALA A 2 24.80 5.65 5.70
C ALA A 2 23.61 5.78 4.75
N SER A 3 23.77 5.31 3.51
CA SER A 3 22.67 5.17 2.55
C SER A 3 22.38 3.69 2.37
N HIS A 4 21.12 3.30 2.53
CA HIS A 4 20.67 1.92 2.33
C HIS A 4 20.03 1.81 0.94
N LEU A 5 20.68 1.06 0.04
CA LEU A 5 20.11 0.70 -1.26
C LEU A 5 19.42 -0.65 -1.14
N VAL A 6 18.13 -0.69 -1.40
CA VAL A 6 17.37 -1.94 -1.46
C VAL A 6 17.63 -2.60 -2.81
N SER A 7 18.16 -3.81 -2.78
CA SER A 7 18.45 -4.61 -3.99
C SER A 7 18.20 -6.10 -3.70
N PRO A 8 18.14 -6.96 -4.73
CA PRO A 8 18.01 -8.41 -4.52
C PRO A 8 19.11 -8.99 -3.61
N THR A 9 20.31 -8.41 -3.64
CA THR A 9 21.47 -8.82 -2.84
C THR A 9 21.59 -8.09 -1.50
N ALA A 10 20.78 -7.05 -1.29
CA ALA A 10 20.70 -6.29 -0.04
C ALA A 10 19.22 -5.99 0.26
N PRO A 11 18.45 -7.00 0.72
CA PRO A 11 17.04 -6.83 0.99
C PRO A 11 16.81 -5.90 2.18
N LEU A 12 15.59 -5.37 2.27
CA LEU A 12 15.18 -4.55 3.39
C LEU A 12 15.22 -5.39 4.68
N ALA A 13 15.91 -4.91 5.72
CA ALA A 13 15.82 -5.53 7.04
C ALA A 13 14.43 -5.28 7.63
N ALA A 14 13.91 -6.25 8.40
CA ALA A 14 12.59 -6.12 9.02
C ALA A 14 12.48 -4.88 9.92
N SER A 15 13.57 -4.46 10.57
CA SER A 15 13.63 -3.24 11.40
C SER A 15 13.33 -1.96 10.62
N VAL A 16 13.53 -1.95 9.30
CA VAL A 16 13.19 -0.78 8.47
C VAL A 16 11.68 -0.59 8.40
N LEU A 17 10.87 -1.65 8.55
CA LEU A 17 9.42 -1.51 8.62
C LEU A 17 9.01 -0.76 9.89
N ASP A 18 9.66 -1.04 11.03
CA ASP A 18 9.46 -0.26 12.26
C ASP A 18 9.88 1.20 12.06
N GLU A 19 11.00 1.47 11.39
CA GLU A 19 11.44 2.84 11.10
C GLU A 19 10.44 3.58 10.20
N ILE A 20 9.90 2.91 9.17
CA ILE A 20 8.86 3.46 8.29
C ILE A 20 7.59 3.79 9.09
N ALA A 21 7.16 2.88 9.98
CA ALA A 21 6.00 3.10 10.83
C ALA A 21 6.20 4.25 11.84
N ASN A 22 7.40 4.35 12.42
CA ASN A 22 7.76 5.41 13.38
C ASN A 22 8.11 6.75 12.73
N GLY A 23 8.42 6.77 11.43
CA GLY A 23 8.83 7.98 10.70
C GLY A 23 7.74 9.06 10.57
N GLY A 24 6.50 8.78 10.99
CA GLY A 24 5.40 9.77 11.08
C GLY A 24 4.88 10.31 9.73
N ALA A 25 5.47 9.90 8.61
CA ALA A 25 5.07 10.34 7.28
C ALA A 25 3.84 9.59 6.72
N LEU A 26 3.43 8.51 7.39
CA LEU A 26 2.29 7.68 6.99
C LEU A 26 1.05 8.04 7.79
N ASN A 27 -0.10 7.95 7.13
CA ASN A 27 -1.37 8.04 7.84
C ASN A 27 -1.51 6.84 8.76
N GLU A 28 -1.87 7.11 10.01
CA GLU A 28 -2.21 6.12 11.02
C GLU A 28 -3.73 6.01 11.11
N ILE A 29 -4.25 4.79 11.02
CA ILE A 29 -5.66 4.50 11.26
C ILE A 29 -5.83 3.32 12.23
N SER A 30 -6.93 3.31 12.98
CA SER A 30 -7.25 2.16 13.83
C SER A 30 -7.76 0.99 13.00
N ASN A 31 -7.61 -0.23 13.51
CA ASN A 31 -8.28 -1.42 12.95
C ASN A 31 -9.77 -1.52 13.36
N SER A 32 -10.41 -0.41 13.69
CA SER A 32 -11.84 -0.42 14.04
C SER A 32 -12.68 -0.79 12.82
N PRO A 33 -13.76 -1.59 12.97
CA PRO A 33 -14.60 -1.98 11.84
C PRO A 33 -15.07 -0.78 11.00
N GLY A 34 -14.83 -0.84 9.69
CA GLY A 34 -15.14 0.20 8.71
C GLY A 34 -14.16 1.38 8.64
N ALA A 35 -13.14 1.46 9.50
CA ALA A 35 -12.17 2.55 9.48
C ALA A 35 -11.29 2.49 8.21
N VAL A 36 -10.82 1.30 7.84
CA VAL A 36 -9.98 1.09 6.65
C VAL A 36 -10.80 1.35 5.40
N ARG A 37 -12.02 0.81 5.32
CA ARG A 37 -12.92 1.04 4.18
C ARG A 37 -13.16 2.54 3.95
N ARG A 38 -13.52 3.26 5.02
CA ARG A 38 -13.79 4.69 4.96
C ARG A 38 -12.54 5.47 4.53
N PHE A 39 -11.38 5.11 5.07
CA PHE A 39 -10.11 5.74 4.71
C PHE A 39 -9.81 5.57 3.22
N ILE A 40 -9.85 4.34 2.71
CA ILE A 40 -9.58 4.04 1.29
C ILE A 40 -10.58 4.80 0.40
N PHE A 41 -11.87 4.77 0.73
CA PHE A 41 -12.92 5.40 -0.06
C PHE A 41 -12.72 6.90 -0.23
N HIS A 42 -12.38 7.62 0.85
CA HIS A 42 -12.23 9.08 0.81
C HIS A 42 -10.87 9.56 0.32
N ASN A 43 -9.80 8.79 0.51
CA ASN A 43 -8.45 9.22 0.18
C ASN A 43 -7.97 8.74 -1.20
N GLY A 44 -8.67 7.79 -1.81
CA GLY A 44 -8.25 7.09 -3.03
C GLY A 44 -8.40 7.81 -4.36
N LEU A 45 -8.96 9.03 -4.38
CA LEU A 45 -9.37 9.74 -5.61
C LEU A 45 -10.14 8.82 -6.56
N ARG A 46 -11.22 8.23 -6.03
CA ARG A 46 -12.02 7.22 -6.73
C ARG A 46 -12.66 7.80 -8.00
N ASP A 47 -12.60 7.04 -9.08
CA ASP A 47 -13.39 7.30 -10.28
C ASP A 47 -14.88 6.98 -9.99
N GLU A 48 -15.75 7.97 -10.14
CA GLU A 48 -17.17 7.82 -9.79
C GLU A 48 -17.92 6.83 -10.68
N ALA A 49 -17.51 6.67 -11.94
CA ALA A 49 -18.15 5.79 -12.89
C ALA A 49 -17.75 4.31 -12.68
N THR A 50 -16.51 4.05 -12.31
CA THR A 50 -15.98 2.68 -12.16
C THR A 50 -15.87 2.22 -10.71
N GLY A 51 -15.87 3.15 -9.75
CA GLY A 51 -15.63 2.87 -8.34
C GLY A 51 -14.19 2.46 -8.01
N LYS A 52 -13.25 2.58 -8.95
CA LYS A 52 -11.85 2.22 -8.76
C LYS A 52 -11.02 3.38 -8.24
N LEU A 53 -9.99 3.10 -7.45
CA LEU A 53 -9.04 4.13 -6.99
C LEU A 53 -8.27 4.73 -8.17
N GLY A 54 -8.22 6.06 -8.26
CA GLY A 54 -7.42 6.78 -9.24
C GLY A 54 -5.95 6.95 -8.83
N ARG A 55 -5.60 6.71 -7.56
CA ARG A 55 -4.22 6.73 -7.07
C ARG A 55 -3.95 5.61 -6.05
N PRO A 56 -2.68 5.17 -5.89
CA PRO A 56 -2.32 4.25 -4.83
C PRO A 56 -2.37 4.93 -3.45
N LEU A 57 -2.52 4.11 -2.40
CA LEU A 57 -2.48 4.54 -1.00
C LEU A 57 -1.47 3.71 -0.21
N ILE A 58 -0.82 4.36 0.76
CA ILE A 58 0.00 3.71 1.78
C ILE A 58 -0.37 4.27 3.15
N PHE A 59 -0.59 3.40 4.12
CA PHE A 59 -0.94 3.77 5.50
C PHE A 59 -0.63 2.63 6.47
N SER A 60 -0.53 2.97 7.74
CA SER A 60 -0.32 2.02 8.83
C SER A 60 -1.60 1.84 9.63
N ILE A 61 -1.87 0.60 10.02
CA ILE A 61 -2.95 0.25 10.94
C ILE A 61 -2.33 -0.18 12.26
N TYR A 62 -2.74 0.45 13.35
CA TYR A 62 -2.45 -0.03 14.70
C TYR A 62 -3.67 -0.67 15.36
N GLN A 63 -3.40 -1.50 16.35
CA GLN A 63 -4.42 -2.12 17.17
C GLN A 63 -5.22 -1.05 17.93
N THR A 64 -6.55 -1.05 17.77
CA THR A 64 -7.46 -0.13 18.47
C THR A 64 -7.18 -0.16 19.99
N GLY A 65 -6.98 1.02 20.59
CA GLY A 65 -6.71 1.17 22.02
C GLY A 65 -5.26 0.92 22.43
N ARG A 66 -4.35 0.64 21.49
CA ARG A 66 -2.91 0.58 21.72
C ARG A 66 -2.21 1.48 20.71
N TYR A 67 -1.21 2.23 21.16
CA TYR A 67 -0.48 3.16 20.29
C TYR A 67 0.91 2.62 19.97
N GLY A 68 1.30 2.78 18.71
CA GLY A 68 2.65 2.54 18.22
C GLY A 68 2.96 1.09 17.79
N PRO A 69 4.00 0.94 16.94
CA PRO A 69 4.35 -0.32 16.28
C PRO A 69 4.83 -1.41 17.23
N GLN A 70 5.31 -1.07 18.43
CA GLN A 70 5.74 -2.04 19.46
C GLN A 70 4.62 -2.99 19.91
N ASN A 71 3.36 -2.58 19.70
CA ASN A 71 2.18 -3.40 20.01
C ASN A 71 1.73 -4.25 18.81
N GLY A 72 2.44 -4.17 17.69
CA GLY A 72 2.08 -4.76 16.41
C GLY A 72 1.40 -3.75 15.49
N PHE A 73 1.68 -3.85 14.21
CA PHE A 73 1.09 -3.00 13.18
C PHE A 73 0.99 -3.72 11.83
N ARG A 74 0.14 -3.17 10.97
CA ARG A 74 -0.03 -3.62 9.59
C ARG A 74 0.21 -2.45 8.66
N LEU A 75 1.22 -2.57 7.80
CA LEU A 75 1.46 -1.63 6.70
C LEU A 75 0.64 -2.06 5.50
N VAL A 76 -0.22 -1.17 5.01
CA VAL A 76 -1.13 -1.46 3.91
C VAL A 76 -0.77 -0.64 2.69
N PHE A 77 -0.59 -1.32 1.57
CA PHE A 77 -0.46 -0.75 0.25
C PHE A 77 -1.72 -1.07 -0.55
N VAL A 78 -2.34 -0.05 -1.13
CA VAL A 78 -3.50 -0.23 -2.01
C VAL A 78 -3.11 0.26 -3.38
N HIS A 79 -3.14 -0.64 -4.36
CA HIS A 79 -2.82 -0.29 -5.73
C HIS A 79 -3.91 0.55 -6.37
N GLN A 80 -3.50 1.38 -7.32
CA GLN A 80 -4.42 2.05 -8.23
C GLN A 80 -5.28 1.01 -8.95
N GLY A 81 -6.54 1.33 -9.21
CA GLY A 81 -7.48 0.40 -9.85
C GLY A 81 -8.21 -0.53 -8.89
N PHE A 82 -7.83 -0.57 -7.59
CA PHE A 82 -8.58 -1.30 -6.57
C PHE A 82 -10.04 -0.82 -6.50
N LEU A 83 -10.99 -1.75 -6.52
CA LEU A 83 -12.42 -1.45 -6.53
C LEU A 83 -12.94 -1.24 -5.09
N ILE A 84 -13.58 -0.10 -4.85
CA ILE A 84 -14.30 0.16 -3.60
C ILE A 84 -15.64 0.83 -3.90
N THR A 85 -16.73 0.12 -3.62
CA THR A 85 -18.08 0.54 -4.00
C THR A 85 -18.71 1.55 -3.04
N GLY A 86 -18.25 1.60 -1.79
CA GLY A 86 -18.81 2.48 -0.76
C GLY A 86 -17.90 2.71 0.45
N ALA A 87 -18.15 3.80 1.16
CA ALA A 87 -17.46 4.16 2.41
C ALA A 87 -17.85 3.27 3.60
N THR A 88 -18.99 2.60 3.49
CA THR A 88 -19.55 1.71 4.51
C THR A 88 -20.05 0.45 3.83
N LYS A 89 -20.08 -0.63 4.61
CA LYS A 89 -20.66 -1.90 4.22
C LYS A 89 -22.10 -1.98 4.71
N SER A 90 -23.02 -2.52 3.92
CA SER A 90 -24.40 -2.70 4.35
C SER A 90 -24.50 -3.89 5.30
N GLN A 91 -25.48 -3.85 6.20
CA GLN A 91 -25.72 -4.96 7.11
C GLN A 91 -26.16 -6.20 6.31
N GLY A 92 -25.40 -7.30 6.41
CA GLY A 92 -25.66 -8.55 5.69
C GLY A 92 -24.82 -8.75 4.42
N ASP A 93 -24.00 -7.77 4.02
CA ASP A 93 -23.02 -7.96 2.96
C ASP A 93 -21.98 -9.02 3.37
N ALA A 94 -21.58 -9.87 2.41
CA ALA A 94 -20.56 -10.90 2.64
C ALA A 94 -19.20 -10.30 3.04
N GLU A 95 -18.41 -11.00 3.86
CA GLU A 95 -17.03 -10.61 4.19
C GLU A 95 -16.19 -10.43 2.92
N ASP A 96 -15.40 -9.37 2.89
CA ASP A 96 -14.45 -9.08 1.81
C ASP A 96 -13.03 -8.86 2.33
N VAL A 97 -12.11 -8.58 1.40
CA VAL A 97 -10.69 -8.44 1.71
C VAL A 97 -10.38 -7.30 2.68
N ILE A 98 -11.21 -6.25 2.74
CA ILE A 98 -11.01 -5.13 3.66
C ILE A 98 -11.37 -5.56 5.09
N ASP A 99 -12.39 -6.40 5.26
CA ASP A 99 -12.75 -6.94 6.57
C ASP A 99 -11.59 -7.78 7.16
N SER A 100 -10.87 -8.51 6.30
CA SER A 100 -9.64 -9.23 6.70
C SER A 100 -8.51 -8.29 7.12
N VAL A 101 -8.40 -7.12 6.49
CA VAL A 101 -7.41 -6.07 6.83
C VAL A 101 -7.76 -5.35 8.13
N GLU A 102 -9.03 -5.33 8.51
CA GLU A 102 -9.51 -4.76 9.78
C GLU A 102 -9.42 -5.77 10.94
N SER A 103 -9.04 -7.01 10.67
CA SER A 103 -8.86 -8.05 11.69
C SER A 103 -7.85 -7.65 12.77
N VAL A 104 -7.98 -8.28 13.94
CA VAL A 104 -7.08 -8.08 15.08
C VAL A 104 -5.64 -8.37 14.69
N ILE A 105 -4.76 -7.41 14.93
CA ILE A 105 -3.32 -7.56 14.77
C ILE A 105 -2.76 -8.17 16.07
N PRO A 106 -2.10 -9.34 16.02
CA PRO A 106 -1.51 -9.92 17.22
C PRO A 106 -0.37 -9.06 17.77
N GLN A 107 -0.15 -9.13 19.08
CA GLN A 107 0.85 -8.28 19.74
C GLN A 107 2.26 -8.55 19.19
N GLY A 108 2.94 -7.48 18.79
CA GLY A 108 4.32 -7.53 18.28
C GLY A 108 4.46 -8.03 16.84
N HIS A 109 3.36 -8.22 16.12
CA HIS A 109 3.40 -8.60 14.70
C HIS A 109 3.66 -7.40 13.80
N MET A 110 4.50 -7.60 12.79
CA MET A 110 4.69 -6.67 11.68
C MET A 110 4.16 -7.32 10.41
N GLU A 111 3.10 -6.75 9.84
CA GLU A 111 2.44 -7.30 8.66
C GLU A 111 2.47 -6.32 7.50
N VAL A 112 2.68 -6.84 6.29
CA VAL A 112 2.51 -6.06 5.05
C VAL A 112 1.35 -6.66 4.28
N VAL A 113 0.36 -5.84 3.96
CA VAL A 113 -0.77 -6.25 3.13
C VAL A 113 -0.81 -5.39 1.88
N ILE A 114 -0.98 -6.05 0.74
CA ILE A 114 -1.10 -5.43 -0.57
C ILE A 114 -2.50 -5.73 -1.09
N LEU A 115 -3.25 -4.68 -1.42
CA LEU A 115 -4.59 -4.76 -1.97
C LEU A 115 -4.61 -4.32 -3.43
N GLY A 116 -5.32 -5.08 -4.27
CA GLY A 116 -5.42 -4.85 -5.70
C GLY A 116 -4.27 -5.50 -6.48
N GLU A 117 -4.34 -5.38 -7.79
CA GLU A 117 -3.32 -5.92 -8.70
C GLU A 117 -2.16 -4.93 -8.83
N ALA A 118 -0.93 -5.46 -8.81
CA ALA A 118 0.25 -4.63 -9.05
C ALA A 118 0.15 -4.00 -10.44
N PRO A 119 0.50 -2.71 -10.60
CA PRO A 119 0.53 -2.09 -11.91
C PRO A 119 1.50 -2.87 -12.82
N PRO A 120 1.21 -2.98 -14.13
CA PRO A 120 2.14 -3.58 -15.07
C PRO A 120 3.47 -2.84 -14.98
N ARG A 121 4.57 -3.60 -15.00
CA ARG A 121 5.90 -3.01 -15.01
C ARG A 121 6.03 -2.16 -16.28
N ILE A 122 6.46 -0.91 -16.10
CA ILE A 122 6.94 -0.13 -17.22
C ILE A 122 8.30 -0.74 -17.56
N GLU A 123 8.38 -1.43 -18.70
CA GLU A 123 9.65 -1.93 -19.21
C GLU A 123 10.54 -0.73 -19.55
N ASP A 124 11.81 -0.83 -19.19
CA ASP A 124 12.78 0.18 -19.60
C ASP A 124 12.80 0.23 -21.13
N PRO A 125 12.79 1.43 -21.74
CA PRO A 125 12.94 1.54 -23.18
C PRO A 125 14.24 0.84 -23.56
N VAL A 126 14.13 -0.20 -24.39
CA VAL A 126 15.30 -0.86 -24.98
C VAL A 126 16.01 0.19 -25.82
N ASP A 127 17.22 0.58 -25.40
CA ASP A 127 18.08 1.49 -26.15
C ASP A 127 18.22 0.95 -27.57
N GLY A 128 17.55 1.61 -28.51
CA GLY A 128 17.63 1.34 -29.93
C GLY A 128 19.01 1.74 -30.45
N CYS A 129 20.02 0.92 -30.16
CA CYS A 129 21.31 1.00 -30.80
C CYS A 129 21.17 0.42 -32.21
N SER A 130 20.69 1.22 -33.17
CA SER A 130 20.78 0.92 -34.60
C SER A 130 20.70 2.19 -35.44
N ALA A 131 21.85 2.49 -36.04
CA ALA A 131 22.08 3.23 -37.27
C ALA A 131 21.73 4.73 -37.29
N GLU A 132 22.76 5.56 -37.33
CA GLU A 132 23.07 6.39 -38.50
C GLU A 132 24.48 6.97 -38.35
N SER A 133 25.43 6.45 -39.14
CA SER A 133 26.55 7.26 -39.58
C SER A 133 26.46 7.32 -41.09
N GLU A 134 25.87 8.42 -41.57
CA GLU A 134 26.00 8.88 -42.94
C GLU A 134 27.48 9.06 -43.27
N GLY A 135 28.06 8.11 -44.00
CA GLY A 135 29.29 8.36 -44.76
C GLY A 135 28.90 9.17 -45.99
N ARG A 136 29.11 10.50 -45.93
CA ARG A 136 29.18 11.34 -47.13
C ARG A 136 30.58 11.26 -47.71
N ASP A 137 30.58 11.13 -49.03
CA ASP A 137 31.71 11.02 -49.97
C ASP A 137 32.83 12.05 -49.77
#